data_AF-A0A319FHM9-F1
#
_entry.id   AF-A0A319FHM9-F1
#
_cell.length_a   1.000
_cell.length_b   1.000
_cell.length_c   1.000
_cell.angle_alpha   90.00
_cell.angle_beta   90.00
_cell.angle_gamma   90.00
#
_symmetry.space_group_name_H-M   'P 1'
#
loop_
_entity.id
_entity.type
_entity.pdbx_description
1 polymer ?
#
loop_
_entity_poly.entity_id
_entity_poly.type
_entity_poly.pdbx_seq_one_letter_code
_entity_poly.pdbx_strand_id
1 'polypeptide(L)'
;MDPDSNCQCSMSGLQIMTEVRNVQPVVELGTILDLVRRVYTHGQEVLKCKDCRKSPHSSFVMLPALAEQCLSLFEAVCLAYSITRTNALFDPAVLAFEQPLSQFICMRSKTQLGQMELDEKESALLVKTLVGRNLMKILEIMKTLQKIFRSLAKDTGPHRPGPATLRACESSVEATIRRFAVFMEQIEIDSGTNLHPITNRV
;
A
#
# COMPACT_ATOMS: atom_id res chain seq x y z
N MET A 1 -30.82 26.66 -7.01
CA MET A 1 -29.40 26.55 -7.43
C MET A 1 -28.60 26.64 -6.15
N ASP A 2 -28.16 25.51 -5.61
CA ASP A 2 -27.23 25.50 -4.49
C ASP A 2 -25.81 25.73 -5.03
N PRO A 3 -25.12 26.80 -4.61
CA PRO A 3 -23.71 26.97 -4.92
C PRO A 3 -22.90 26.01 -4.02
N ASP A 4 -21.83 25.45 -4.57
CA ASP A 4 -20.70 24.88 -3.82
C ASP A 4 -20.95 23.61 -2.96
N SER A 5 -21.21 22.47 -3.61
CA SER A 5 -20.74 21.18 -3.07
C SER A 5 -19.36 20.84 -3.68
N ASN A 6 -18.37 21.69 -3.45
CA ASN A 6 -17.00 21.41 -3.92
C ASN A 6 -16.35 20.38 -2.98
N CYS A 7 -16.41 19.12 -3.41
CA CYS A 7 -15.69 18.02 -2.78
C CYS A 7 -14.19 18.35 -2.59
N GLN A 8 -13.70 18.25 -1.35
CA GLN A 8 -12.30 18.52 -1.03
C GLN A 8 -11.37 17.33 -1.30
N CYS A 9 -11.89 16.16 -1.67
CA CYS A 9 -11.09 14.95 -1.87
C CYS A 9 -9.93 15.17 -2.86
N SER A 10 -10.13 15.92 -3.95
CA SER A 10 -9.04 16.16 -4.89
C SER A 10 -7.90 16.95 -4.25
N MET A 11 -8.22 17.95 -3.43
CA MET A 11 -7.22 18.77 -2.73
C MET A 11 -6.52 17.97 -1.63
N SER A 12 -7.26 17.22 -0.82
CA SER A 12 -6.70 16.35 0.21
C SER A 12 -5.78 15.29 -0.38
N GLY A 13 -6.15 14.69 -1.52
CA GLY A 13 -5.32 13.72 -2.21
C GLY A 13 -4.02 14.32 -2.75
N LEU A 14 -4.09 15.53 -3.32
CA LEU A 14 -2.90 16.26 -3.76
C LEU A 14 -1.97 16.63 -2.59
N GLN A 15 -2.52 17.07 -1.46
CA GLN A 15 -1.74 17.36 -0.26
C GLN A 15 -0.97 16.13 0.21
N ILE A 16 -1.65 14.98 0.33
CA ILE A 16 -1.00 13.72 0.72
C ILE A 16 0.08 13.33 -0.31
N MET A 17 -0.20 13.46 -1.60
CA MET A 17 0.76 13.14 -2.66
C MET A 17 2.01 14.02 -2.58
N THR A 18 1.84 15.32 -2.33
CA THR A 18 2.96 16.26 -2.13
C THR A 18 3.76 15.90 -0.88
N GLU A 19 3.10 15.57 0.22
CA GLU A 19 3.78 15.14 1.44
C GLU A 19 4.61 13.89 1.21
N VAL A 20 4.05 12.85 0.58
CA VAL A 20 4.76 11.61 0.23
C VAL A 20 5.98 11.88 -0.65
N ARG A 21 5.86 12.78 -1.63
CA ARG A 21 6.99 13.19 -2.50
C ARG A 21 8.07 13.98 -1.78
N ASN A 22 7.70 14.70 -0.73
CA ASN A 22 8.61 15.51 0.08
C ASN A 22 9.18 14.75 1.28
N VAL A 23 8.78 13.48 1.49
CA VAL A 23 9.41 12.63 2.49
C VAL A 23 10.90 12.52 2.15
N GLN A 24 11.75 12.83 3.14
CA GLN A 24 13.18 12.68 2.97
C GLN A 24 13.50 11.21 2.66
N PRO A 25 14.57 10.94 1.88
CA PRO A 25 14.98 9.57 1.59
C PRO A 25 15.18 8.73 2.85
N VAL A 26 15.51 9.34 3.99
CA VAL A 26 15.60 8.67 5.29
C VAL A 26 14.36 8.99 6.13
N VAL A 27 13.61 7.96 6.54
CA VAL A 27 12.29 8.14 7.18
C VAL A 27 12.10 7.15 8.34
N GLU A 28 11.42 7.58 9.40
CA GLU A 28 11.09 6.74 10.54
C GLU A 28 9.86 5.86 10.30
N LEU A 29 9.83 4.65 10.89
CA LEU A 29 8.68 3.74 10.80
C LEU A 29 7.36 4.42 11.21
N GLY A 30 7.37 5.22 12.28
CA GLY A 30 6.18 5.94 12.74
C GLY A 30 5.60 6.89 11.69
N THR A 31 6.49 7.61 10.99
CA THR A 31 6.11 8.52 9.88
C THR A 31 5.53 7.73 8.70
N ILE A 32 6.12 6.60 8.35
CA ILE A 32 5.59 5.71 7.30
C ILE A 32 4.18 5.25 7.65
N LEU A 33 3.98 4.75 8.87
CA LEU A 33 2.68 4.24 9.32
C LEU A 33 1.62 5.35 9.37
N ASP A 34 1.99 6.58 9.74
CA ASP A 34 1.08 7.72 9.71
C ASP A 34 0.66 8.08 8.28
N LEU A 35 1.60 8.19 7.35
CA LEU A 35 1.32 8.47 5.94
C LEU A 35 0.40 7.42 5.32
N VAL A 36 0.70 6.14 5.54
CA VAL A 36 -0.14 5.02 5.06
C VAL A 36 -1.54 5.09 5.65
N ARG A 37 -1.67 5.41 6.94
CA ARG A 37 -2.98 5.59 7.59
C ARG A 37 -3.77 6.73 6.97
N ARG A 38 -3.11 7.85 6.63
CA ARG A 38 -3.72 8.98 5.95
C ARG A 38 -4.16 8.65 4.53
N VAL A 39 -3.35 7.90 3.77
CA VAL A 39 -3.74 7.37 2.44
C VAL A 39 -4.97 6.47 2.55
N TYR A 40 -5.01 5.55 3.52
CA TYR A 40 -6.17 4.70 3.74
C TYR A 40 -7.43 5.50 4.09
N THR A 41 -7.31 6.46 5.01
CA THR A 41 -8.43 7.32 5.44
C THR A 41 -8.95 8.14 4.26
N HIS A 42 -8.05 8.73 3.48
CA HIS A 42 -8.38 9.46 2.27
C HIS A 42 -9.09 8.57 1.24
N GLY A 43 -8.60 7.35 1.01
CA GLY A 43 -9.24 6.37 0.15
C GLY A 43 -10.67 6.05 0.58
N GLN A 44 -10.92 5.86 1.88
CA GLN A 44 -12.26 5.62 2.41
C GLN A 44 -13.20 6.80 2.17
N GLU A 45 -12.73 8.03 2.40
CA GLU A 45 -13.50 9.26 2.16
C GLU A 45 -13.86 9.42 0.70
N VAL A 46 -12.88 9.24 -0.19
CA VAL A 46 -13.04 9.30 -1.64
C VAL A 46 -14.10 8.31 -2.12
N LEU A 47 -14.03 7.05 -1.69
CA LEU A 47 -14.97 6.00 -2.10
C LEU A 47 -16.40 6.23 -1.59
N LYS A 48 -16.57 6.94 -0.47
CA LYS A 48 -17.88 7.30 0.11
C LYS A 48 -18.43 8.62 -0.43
N CYS A 49 -17.59 9.47 -1.02
CA CYS A 49 -17.98 10.78 -1.51
C CYS A 49 -18.93 10.68 -2.71
N LYS A 50 -20.10 11.33 -2.59
CA LYS A 50 -21.13 11.36 -3.64
C LYS A 50 -20.65 12.09 -4.89
N ASP A 51 -19.86 13.14 -4.74
CA ASP A 51 -19.40 13.93 -5.88
C ASP A 51 -18.25 13.24 -6.61
N CYS A 52 -17.33 12.56 -5.90
CA CYS A 52 -16.33 11.69 -6.52
C CYS A 52 -16.96 10.55 -7.33
N ARG A 53 -18.12 10.03 -6.90
CA ARG A 53 -18.86 9.01 -7.66
C ARG A 53 -19.52 9.56 -8.93
N LYS A 54 -19.94 10.83 -8.93
CA LYS A 54 -20.50 11.50 -10.11
C LYS A 54 -19.41 11.85 -11.13
N SER A 55 -18.22 12.21 -10.65
CA SER A 55 -17.05 12.54 -11.49
C SER A 55 -15.82 11.73 -11.06
N PRO A 56 -15.69 10.48 -11.54
CA PRO A 56 -14.64 9.56 -11.09
C PRO A 56 -13.22 9.89 -11.61
N HIS A 57 -12.99 11.04 -12.24
CA HIS A 57 -11.73 11.30 -12.96
C HIS A 57 -10.61 11.95 -12.15
N SER A 58 -10.92 12.72 -11.10
CA SER A 58 -9.86 13.41 -10.35
C SER A 58 -9.38 12.57 -9.16
N SER A 59 -10.29 12.26 -8.24
CA SER A 59 -9.90 11.68 -6.94
C SER A 59 -9.68 10.17 -7.00
N PHE A 60 -10.42 9.43 -7.83
CA PHE A 60 -10.22 7.98 -7.97
C PHE A 60 -8.92 7.63 -8.67
N VAL A 61 -8.49 8.45 -9.63
CA VAL A 61 -7.27 8.21 -10.42
C VAL A 61 -6.00 8.42 -9.59
N MET A 62 -6.07 9.20 -8.51
CA MET A 62 -4.95 9.36 -7.58
C MET A 62 -4.75 8.17 -6.64
N LEU A 63 -5.79 7.38 -6.38
CA LEU A 63 -5.72 6.29 -5.39
C LEU A 63 -4.70 5.20 -5.76
N PRO A 64 -4.62 4.72 -7.02
CA PRO A 64 -3.57 3.78 -7.43
C PRO A 64 -2.16 4.32 -7.21
N ALA A 65 -1.92 5.59 -7.58
CA ALA A 65 -0.61 6.23 -7.41
C ALA A 65 -0.22 6.33 -5.93
N LEU A 66 -1.15 6.72 -5.06
CA LEU A 66 -0.90 6.76 -3.61
C LEU A 66 -0.66 5.35 -3.03
N ALA A 67 -1.41 4.34 -3.49
CA ALA A 67 -1.22 2.96 -3.08
C ALA A 67 0.15 2.41 -3.52
N GLU A 68 0.63 2.76 -4.71
CA GLU A 68 1.98 2.40 -5.17
C GLU A 68 3.07 3.02 -4.30
N GLN A 69 2.91 4.28 -3.89
CA GLN A 69 3.86 4.88 -2.95
C GLN A 69 3.85 4.17 -1.58
N CYS A 70 2.68 3.72 -1.10
CA CYS A 70 2.61 2.91 0.10
C CYS A 70 3.40 1.60 -0.04
N LEU A 71 3.39 0.95 -1.21
CA LEU A 71 4.22 -0.22 -1.46
C LEU A 71 5.70 0.11 -1.26
N SER A 72 6.22 1.13 -1.94
CA SER A 72 7.63 1.54 -1.81
C SER A 72 8.05 1.81 -0.36
N LEU A 73 7.16 2.43 0.42
CA LEU A 73 7.40 2.65 1.85
C LEU A 73 7.42 1.33 2.65
N PHE A 74 6.51 0.39 2.38
CA PHE A 74 6.55 -0.93 3.01
C PHE A 74 7.79 -1.73 2.63
N GLU A 75 8.29 -1.59 1.40
CA GLU A 75 9.54 -2.22 0.99
C GLU A 75 10.71 -1.75 1.85
N ALA A 76 10.81 -0.44 2.08
CA ALA A 76 11.83 0.16 2.93
C ALA A 76 11.73 -0.35 4.38
N VAL A 77 10.51 -0.49 4.91
CA VAL A 77 10.26 -1.06 6.23
C VAL A 77 10.72 -2.53 6.29
N CYS A 78 10.36 -3.35 5.31
CA CYS A 78 10.77 -4.75 5.27
C CYS A 78 12.30 -4.89 5.24
N LEU A 79 12.99 -4.05 4.47
CA LEU A 79 14.46 -4.00 4.43
C LEU A 79 15.06 -3.63 5.79
N ALA A 80 14.56 -2.57 6.44
CA ALA A 80 15.06 -2.11 7.73
C ALA A 80 14.86 -3.12 8.88
N TYR A 81 13.81 -3.93 8.79
CA TYR A 81 13.46 -4.92 9.80
C TYR A 81 13.93 -6.35 9.47
N SER A 82 14.69 -6.54 8.40
CA SER A 82 15.14 -7.86 7.92
C SER A 82 13.99 -8.85 7.74
N ILE A 83 12.82 -8.35 7.31
CA ILE A 83 11.65 -9.18 7.01
C ILE A 83 11.93 -9.83 5.65
N THR A 84 12.40 -11.07 5.69
CA THR A 84 12.73 -11.86 4.49
C THR A 84 11.51 -12.03 3.61
N ARG A 85 11.70 -11.71 2.33
CA ARG A 85 10.83 -12.14 1.24
C ARG A 85 11.23 -13.57 0.89
N THR A 86 10.30 -14.52 0.91
CA THR A 86 10.56 -15.96 0.66
C THR A 86 11.18 -16.27 -0.71
N ASN A 87 11.26 -15.31 -1.62
CA ASN A 87 11.90 -15.47 -2.93
C ASN A 87 13.26 -14.76 -2.98
N ALA A 88 14.32 -15.54 -3.21
CA ALA A 88 15.69 -15.10 -3.52
C ALA A 88 15.82 -14.25 -4.81
N LEU A 89 14.72 -13.90 -5.46
CA LEU A 89 14.67 -12.93 -6.57
C LEU A 89 15.05 -11.51 -6.13
N PHE A 90 15.12 -11.26 -4.82
CA PHE A 90 15.48 -9.98 -4.23
C PHE A 90 16.90 -9.93 -3.63
N ASP A 91 17.83 -10.74 -4.14
CA ASP A 91 19.26 -10.48 -3.95
C ASP A 91 19.54 -9.03 -4.42
N PRO A 92 20.14 -8.16 -3.60
CA PRO A 92 20.55 -6.82 -4.01
C PRO A 92 21.32 -6.81 -5.35
N ALA A 93 22.03 -7.90 -5.67
CA ALA A 93 22.73 -8.09 -6.95
C ALA A 93 21.79 -8.44 -8.13
N VAL A 94 20.65 -9.10 -7.89
CA VAL A 94 19.66 -9.48 -8.92
C VAL A 94 18.67 -8.34 -9.19
N LEU A 95 18.28 -7.58 -8.15
CA LEU A 95 17.33 -6.46 -8.29
C LEU A 95 17.91 -5.20 -8.87
N ALA A 96 19.22 -4.96 -8.70
CA ALA A 96 19.88 -3.80 -9.27
C ALA A 96 19.68 -3.68 -10.79
N PHE A 97 19.32 -4.80 -11.45
CA PHE A 97 19.08 -4.86 -12.89
C PHE A 97 17.60 -4.87 -13.31
N GLU A 98 16.63 -5.14 -12.43
CA GLU A 98 15.22 -5.33 -12.83
C GLU A 98 14.19 -4.46 -12.09
N GLN A 99 14.47 -3.96 -10.88
CA GLN A 99 13.54 -3.09 -10.14
C GLN A 99 14.29 -1.95 -9.43
N PRO A 100 13.80 -0.70 -9.48
CA PRO A 100 14.39 0.38 -8.70
C PRO A 100 14.36 -0.02 -7.22
N LEU A 101 15.51 0.02 -6.56
CA LEU A 101 15.58 -0.02 -5.09
C LEU A 101 14.58 0.99 -4.51
N SER A 102 13.96 0.67 -3.37
CA SER A 102 13.05 1.63 -2.73
C SER A 102 13.76 2.97 -2.58
N GLN A 103 13.13 4.03 -3.08
CA GLN A 103 13.62 5.41 -2.95
C GLN A 103 13.69 5.88 -1.48
N PHE A 104 13.18 5.07 -0.56
CA PHE A 104 13.15 5.32 0.88
C PHE A 104 14.07 4.35 1.63
N ILE A 105 14.73 4.88 2.64
CA ILE A 105 15.52 4.20 3.66
C ILE A 105 14.76 4.36 4.96
N CYS A 106 14.19 3.27 5.46
CA CYS A 106 13.53 3.30 6.76
C CYS A 106 14.59 3.22 7.87
N MET A 107 14.58 4.17 8.80
CA MET A 107 15.38 4.06 10.02
C MET A 107 14.73 3.02 10.92
N ARG A 108 15.52 2.02 11.33
CA ARG A 108 15.11 1.05 12.32
C ARG A 108 15.03 1.74 13.67
N SER A 109 13.83 1.83 14.23
CA SER A 109 13.59 2.35 15.58
C SER A 109 13.61 1.21 16.59
N LYS A 110 14.03 1.49 17.83
CA LYS A 110 13.76 0.58 18.94
C LYS A 110 12.25 0.39 19.07
N THR A 111 11.78 -0.85 19.09
CA THR A 111 10.35 -1.15 19.30
C THR A 111 10.12 -1.61 20.72
N GLN A 112 9.10 -1.03 21.36
CA GLN A 112 8.69 -1.35 22.71
C GLN A 112 7.23 -1.79 22.73
N LEU A 113 6.90 -2.75 23.58
CA LEU A 113 5.53 -3.11 23.93
C LEU A 113 5.29 -2.73 25.39
N GLY A 114 4.63 -1.59 25.61
CA GLY A 114 4.51 -0.99 26.93
C GLY A 114 5.88 -0.51 27.43
N GLN A 115 6.39 -1.14 28.49
CA GLN A 115 7.72 -0.86 29.04
C GLN A 115 8.79 -1.89 28.62
N MET A 116 8.41 -2.90 27.82
CA MET A 116 9.32 -3.98 27.41
C MET A 116 9.96 -3.65 26.06
N GLU A 117 11.30 -3.58 25.99
CA GLU A 117 12.02 -3.54 24.71
C GLU A 117 11.91 -4.91 24.03
N LEU A 118 11.54 -4.91 22.75
CA LEU A 118 11.45 -6.13 21.95
C LEU A 118 12.83 -6.49 21.40
N ASP A 119 13.14 -7.78 21.36
CA ASP A 119 14.31 -8.26 20.64
C ASP A 119 14.15 -8.11 19.11
N GLU A 120 15.20 -8.39 18.34
CA GLU A 120 15.17 -8.22 16.89
C GLU A 120 14.09 -9.05 16.18
N LYS A 121 13.82 -10.27 16.65
CA LYS A 121 12.83 -11.19 16.06
C LYS A 121 11.42 -10.76 16.42
N GLU A 122 11.19 -10.39 17.67
CA GLU A 122 9.93 -9.86 18.16
C GLU A 122 9.57 -8.54 17.46
N SER A 123 10.57 -7.65 17.30
CA SER A 123 10.46 -6.41 16.54
C SER A 123 10.05 -6.70 15.10
N ALA A 124 10.74 -7.64 14.44
CA ALA A 124 10.44 -8.01 13.05
C ALA A 124 9.03 -8.59 12.91
N LEU A 125 8.58 -9.44 13.84
CA LEU A 125 7.23 -10.02 13.82
C LEU A 125 6.13 -8.96 14.01
N LEU A 126 6.35 -8.02 14.94
CA LEU A 126 5.44 -6.90 15.16
C LEU A 126 5.33 -6.03 13.90
N VAL A 127 6.47 -5.64 13.34
CA VAL A 127 6.50 -4.81 12.12
C VAL A 127 5.89 -5.55 10.94
N LYS A 128 6.17 -6.84 10.78
CA LYS A 128 5.57 -7.70 9.76
C LYS A 128 4.04 -7.72 9.87
N THR A 129 3.51 -7.83 11.08
CA THR A 129 2.07 -7.79 11.35
C THR A 129 1.47 -6.41 11.02
N LEU A 130 2.16 -5.32 11.38
CA LEU A 130 1.73 -3.95 11.07
C LEU A 130 1.71 -3.70 9.56
N VAL A 131 2.75 -4.12 8.84
CA VAL A 131 2.82 -4.02 7.38
C VAL A 131 1.70 -4.84 6.73
N GLY A 132 1.55 -6.12 7.11
CA GLY A 132 0.49 -7.00 6.60
C GLY A 132 -0.91 -6.42 6.80
N ARG A 133 -1.20 -5.89 8.00
CA ARG A 133 -2.49 -5.26 8.30
C ARG A 133 -2.76 -4.03 7.43
N ASN A 134 -1.76 -3.20 7.19
CA ASN A 134 -1.96 -1.99 6.38
C ASN A 134 -2.02 -2.31 4.87
N LEU A 135 -1.28 -3.30 4.38
CA LEU A 135 -1.42 -3.81 3.01
C LEU A 135 -2.85 -4.29 2.74
N MET A 136 -3.43 -5.09 3.64
CA MET A 136 -4.81 -5.57 3.50
C MET A 136 -5.81 -4.40 3.41
N LYS A 137 -5.64 -3.36 4.23
CA LYS A 137 -6.48 -2.16 4.21
C LYS A 137 -6.41 -1.43 2.87
N ILE A 138 -5.21 -1.21 2.33
CA ILE A 138 -5.06 -0.53 1.03
C ILE A 138 -5.58 -1.40 -0.12
N LEU A 139 -5.34 -2.71 -0.06
CA LEU A 139 -5.87 -3.67 -1.03
C LEU A 139 -7.41 -3.66 -1.06
N GLU A 140 -8.07 -3.50 0.09
CA GLU A 140 -9.53 -3.34 0.17
C GLU A 140 -10.01 -2.09 -0.58
N ILE A 141 -9.31 -0.95 -0.44
CA ILE A 141 -9.59 0.27 -1.21
C ILE A 141 -9.48 0.00 -2.70
N MET A 142 -8.38 -0.62 -3.14
CA MET A 142 -8.14 -0.92 -4.56
C MET A 142 -9.19 -1.88 -5.13
N LYS A 143 -9.57 -2.94 -4.40
CA LYS A 143 -10.63 -3.87 -4.79
C LYS A 143 -11.99 -3.17 -4.90
N THR A 144 -12.30 -2.28 -3.97
CA THR A 144 -13.53 -1.49 -4.02
C THR A 144 -13.54 -0.56 -5.22
N LEU A 145 -12.42 0.10 -5.50
CA LEU A 145 -12.25 0.96 -6.65
C LEU A 145 -12.39 0.20 -7.98
N GLN A 146 -11.81 -1.00 -8.07
CA GLN A 146 -11.97 -1.88 -9.23
C GLN A 146 -13.45 -2.22 -9.49
N LYS A 147 -14.23 -2.53 -8.44
CA LYS A 147 -15.67 -2.79 -8.57
C LYS A 147 -16.42 -1.57 -9.12
N ILE A 148 -16.03 -0.36 -8.70
CA ILE A 148 -16.62 0.90 -9.20
C ILE A 148 -16.29 1.12 -10.68
N PHE A 149 -15.04 0.94 -11.10
CA PHE A 149 -14.71 1.09 -12.52
C PHE A 149 -15.44 0.07 -13.40
N ARG A 150 -15.57 -1.18 -12.94
CA ARG A 150 -16.34 -2.21 -13.64
C ARG A 150 -17.83 -1.90 -13.73
N SER A 151 -18.43 -1.31 -12.69
CA SER A 151 -19.85 -0.91 -12.75
C SER A 151 -20.05 0.29 -13.69
N LEU A 152 -19.11 1.24 -13.69
CA LEU A 152 -19.11 2.37 -14.61
C LEU A 152 -18.95 1.93 -16.07
N ALA A 153 -18.10 0.94 -16.35
CA ALA A 153 -17.93 0.42 -17.71
C ALA A 153 -19.19 -0.26 -18.29
N LYS A 154 -20.07 -0.79 -17.43
CA LYS A 154 -21.29 -1.49 -17.83
C LYS A 154 -22.49 -0.57 -18.11
N ASP A 155 -22.40 0.69 -17.68
CA ASP A 155 -23.53 1.61 -17.76
C ASP A 155 -23.25 2.64 -18.88
N THR A 156 -24.08 2.57 -19.94
CA THR A 156 -23.90 3.14 -21.28
C THR A 156 -24.56 4.52 -21.46
N GLY A 157 -24.74 5.28 -20.38
CA GLY A 157 -25.41 6.58 -20.43
C GLY A 157 -24.70 7.68 -21.25
N PRO A 158 -25.45 8.68 -21.78
CA PRO A 158 -24.99 9.67 -22.77
C PRO A 158 -24.05 10.78 -22.27
N HIS A 159 -23.78 10.89 -20.95
CA HIS A 159 -22.94 11.95 -20.36
C HIS A 159 -21.65 11.41 -19.71
N ARG A 160 -21.12 10.31 -20.23
CA ARG A 160 -20.01 9.59 -19.59
C ARG A 160 -18.65 9.90 -20.21
N PRO A 161 -17.59 9.83 -19.37
CA PRO A 161 -16.22 9.84 -19.86
C PRO A 161 -15.96 8.81 -20.94
N GLY A 162 -15.07 9.15 -21.86
CA GLY A 162 -14.70 8.27 -22.96
C GLY A 162 -14.25 6.89 -22.46
N PRO A 163 -14.66 5.79 -23.12
CA PRO A 163 -14.37 4.42 -22.70
C PRO A 163 -12.86 4.10 -22.63
N ALA A 164 -12.01 4.87 -23.31
CA ALA A 164 -10.56 4.72 -23.23
C ALA A 164 -9.97 5.10 -21.86
N THR A 165 -10.41 6.22 -21.27
CA THR A 165 -9.89 6.72 -19.98
C THR A 165 -10.29 5.80 -18.83
N LEU A 166 -11.54 5.32 -18.82
CA LEU A 166 -12.01 4.36 -17.82
C LEU A 166 -11.24 3.04 -17.87
N ARG A 167 -10.94 2.53 -19.07
CA ARG A 167 -10.12 1.32 -19.24
C ARG A 167 -8.70 1.51 -18.72
N ALA A 168 -8.06 2.65 -19.00
CA ALA A 168 -6.73 2.94 -18.47
C ALA A 168 -6.72 2.99 -16.93
N CYS A 169 -7.74 3.59 -16.32
CA CYS A 169 -7.89 3.62 -14.87
C CYS A 169 -8.11 2.22 -14.28
N GLU A 170 -8.94 1.40 -14.91
CA GLU A 170 -9.16 0.01 -14.50
C GLU A 170 -7.86 -0.81 -14.58
N SER A 171 -7.11 -0.71 -15.68
CA SER A 171 -5.82 -1.38 -15.84
C SER A 171 -4.79 -0.94 -14.80
N SER A 172 -4.75 0.35 -14.46
CA SER A 172 -3.89 0.86 -13.39
C SER A 172 -4.25 0.25 -12.03
N VAL A 173 -5.53 0.24 -11.66
CA VAL A 173 -6.00 -0.40 -10.41
C VAL A 173 -5.65 -1.88 -10.39
N GLU A 174 -5.86 -2.59 -11.49
CA GLU A 174 -5.56 -4.00 -11.60
C GLU A 174 -4.06 -4.31 -11.44
N ALA A 175 -3.20 -3.50 -12.08
CA ALA A 175 -1.75 -3.62 -11.92
C ALA A 175 -1.34 -3.39 -10.47
N THR A 176 -1.88 -2.36 -9.81
CA THR A 176 -1.62 -2.10 -8.39
C THR A 176 -2.10 -3.26 -7.51
N ILE A 177 -3.30 -3.80 -7.71
CA ILE A 177 -3.81 -4.97 -6.96
C ILE A 177 -2.86 -6.16 -7.08
N ARG A 178 -2.36 -6.47 -8.29
CA ARG A 178 -1.42 -7.57 -8.51
C ARG A 178 -0.11 -7.36 -7.76
N ARG A 179 0.44 -6.13 -7.79
CA ARG A 179 1.65 -5.79 -7.03
C ARG A 179 1.46 -5.96 -5.52
N PHE A 180 0.33 -5.54 -4.98
CA PHE A 180 0.00 -5.76 -3.56
C PHE A 180 -0.11 -7.25 -3.21
N ALA A 181 -0.76 -8.06 -4.06
CA ALA A 181 -0.88 -9.50 -3.84
C ALA A 181 0.49 -10.18 -3.82
N VAL A 182 1.34 -9.91 -4.81
CA VAL A 182 2.71 -10.42 -4.88
C VAL A 182 3.52 -9.99 -3.66
N PHE A 183 3.42 -8.73 -3.24
CA PHE A 183 4.12 -8.24 -2.06
C PHE A 183 3.63 -8.95 -0.79
N MET A 184 2.31 -9.14 -0.64
CA MET A 184 1.73 -9.87 0.48
C MET A 184 2.20 -11.32 0.55
N GLU A 185 2.20 -12.05 -0.56
CA GLU A 185 2.71 -13.44 -0.63
C GLU A 185 4.17 -13.51 -0.19
N GLN A 186 4.99 -12.54 -0.59
CA GLN A 186 6.40 -12.49 -0.21
C GLN A 186 6.61 -12.24 1.28
N ILE A 187 5.71 -11.47 1.92
CA ILE A 187 5.79 -11.20 3.35
C ILE A 187 4.92 -12.15 4.19
N GLU A 188 4.17 -13.09 3.63
CA GLU A 188 3.48 -14.08 4.46
C GLU A 188 4.50 -15.09 5.03
N ILE A 189 4.22 -15.61 6.22
CA ILE A 189 5.11 -16.50 6.98
C ILE A 189 4.89 -17.93 6.48
N ASP A 190 5.97 -18.64 6.16
CA ASP A 190 6.04 -20.11 6.27
C ASP A 190 5.51 -20.52 7.64
N SER A 191 4.23 -20.85 7.72
CA SER A 191 3.64 -21.43 8.91
C SER A 191 4.16 -22.86 9.07
N GLY A 192 5.33 -23.00 9.69
CA GLY A 192 5.76 -24.20 10.39
C GLY A 192 6.17 -25.40 9.55
N THR A 193 7.45 -25.43 9.16
CA THR A 193 8.19 -26.69 8.93
C THR A 193 9.62 -26.55 9.47
N ASN A 194 9.73 -26.38 10.78
CA ASN A 194 10.95 -26.73 11.53
C ASN A 194 10.54 -27.42 12.83
N LEU A 195 9.82 -28.53 12.69
CA LEU A 195 9.87 -29.60 13.69
C LEU A 195 11.00 -30.53 13.27
N HIS A 196 12.23 -30.17 13.66
CA HIS A 196 13.27 -31.17 13.83
C HIS A 196 12.76 -32.18 14.86
N PRO A 197 12.69 -33.49 14.56
CA PRO A 197 12.60 -34.47 15.61
C PRO A 197 13.91 -34.40 16.38
N ILE A 198 13.83 -33.93 17.62
CA ILE A 198 14.81 -34.24 18.65
C ILE A 198 14.67 -35.75 18.88
N THR A 199 15.47 -36.57 18.20
CA THR A 199 15.77 -37.91 18.67
C THR A 199 16.99 -37.83 19.58
N ASN A 200 16.69 -37.76 20.88
CA ASN A 200 17.66 -38.01 21.93
C ASN A 200 18.19 -39.45 21.82
N ARG A 201 19.48 -39.55 22.14
CA ARG A 201 20.36 -40.73 22.25
C ARG A 201 19.75 -41.99 22.87
N VAL A 202 20.23 -43.14 22.40
CA VAL A 202 21.04 -44.08 23.21
C VAL A 202 22.28 -44.42 22.42
#